data_AF-A0A2N1UPW0-F1
#
_entry.id   AF-A0A2N1UPW0-F1
#
_cell.length_a   1.000
_cell.length_b   1.000
_cell.length_c   1.000
_cell.angle_alpha   90.00
_cell.angle_beta   90.00
_cell.angle_gamma   90.00
#
_symmetry.space_group_name_H-M   'P 1'
#
loop_
_entity.id
_entity.type
_entity.pdbx_description
1 polymer ?
#
loop_
_entity_poly.entity_id
_entity_poly.type
_entity_poly.pdbx_seq_one_letter_code
_entity_poly.pdbx_strand_id
1 'polypeptide(L)'
;MHRPQVRLRLFKGGYCTHSERMVLRTGSRRQVAFPSLFGLIEHPDQGVLLFDTGYSPAFFEATEPFPERIYRMLTPVTLDSRDTAVARLAEVGYRPQ
;
A
#
# COMPACT_ATOMS: atom_id res chain seq x y z
N MET A 1 30.36 -8.83 -6.85
CA MET A 1 29.16 -8.43 -6.06
C MET A 1 28.31 -9.67 -5.86
N HIS A 2 28.03 -10.02 -4.61
CA HIS A 2 27.12 -11.13 -4.28
C HIS A 2 25.67 -10.70 -4.58
N ARG A 3 24.88 -11.58 -5.22
CA ARG A 3 23.46 -11.37 -5.51
C ARG A 3 22.66 -12.41 -4.73
N PRO A 4 22.16 -12.10 -3.53
CA PRO A 4 21.41 -13.04 -2.73
C PRO A 4 20.07 -13.36 -3.39
N GLN A 5 19.62 -14.61 -3.25
CA GLN A 5 18.25 -14.98 -3.57
C GLN A 5 17.34 -14.68 -2.37
N VAL A 6 16.21 -14.03 -2.63
CA VAL A 6 15.24 -13.64 -1.60
C VAL A 6 13.86 -14.20 -1.94
N ARG A 7 13.01 -14.41 -0.93
CA ARG A 7 11.58 -14.68 -1.15
C ARG A 7 10.80 -13.38 -1.00
N LEU A 8 10.10 -12.98 -2.07
CA LEU A 8 9.20 -11.82 -2.06
C LEU A 8 7.74 -12.29 -2.02
N ARG A 9 6.97 -11.75 -1.09
CA ARG A 9 5.49 -11.84 -1.09
C ARG A 9 4.92 -10.44 -1.24
N LEU A 10 4.08 -10.24 -2.24
CA LEU A 10 3.37 -8.98 -2.47
C LEU A 10 1.94 -9.07 -1.96
N PHE A 11 1.51 -8.00 -1.29
CA PHE A 11 0.19 -7.86 -0.72
C PHE A 11 -0.49 -6.59 -1.24
N LYS A 12 -1.82 -6.59 -1.24
CA LYS A 12 -2.61 -5.38 -1.45
C LYS A 12 -2.91 -4.76 -0.09
N GLY A 13 -2.70 -3.45 0.03
CA GLY A 13 -2.90 -2.64 1.24
C GLY A 13 -4.00 -1.59 1.05
N GLY A 14 -5.16 -2.00 0.54
CA GLY A 14 -6.23 -1.09 0.10
C GLY A 14 -5.95 -0.47 -1.28
N TYR A 15 -6.77 0.51 -1.66
CA TYR A 15 -6.62 1.21 -2.93
C TYR A 15 -7.19 2.63 -2.86
N CYS A 16 -6.64 3.54 -3.66
CA CYS A 16 -7.31 4.80 -3.96
C CYS A 16 -7.99 4.73 -5.33
N THR A 17 -8.90 5.66 -5.59
CA THR A 17 -9.43 5.84 -6.96
C THR A 17 -9.07 7.21 -7.50
N HIS A 18 -8.78 7.27 -8.79
CA HIS A 18 -8.54 8.52 -9.50
C HIS A 18 -8.90 8.34 -10.99
N SER A 19 -9.04 9.44 -11.72
CA SER A 19 -9.14 9.42 -13.17
C SER A 19 -7.92 8.73 -13.79
N GLU A 20 -8.16 7.77 -14.69
CA GLU A 20 -7.10 7.07 -15.45
C GLU A 20 -6.14 8.03 -16.17
N ARG A 21 -6.65 9.17 -16.64
CA ARG A 21 -5.86 10.23 -17.29
C ARG A 21 -4.75 10.82 -16.43
N MET A 22 -4.78 10.66 -15.10
CA MET A 22 -3.70 11.15 -14.23
C MET A 22 -2.40 10.36 -14.37
N VAL A 23 -2.48 9.09 -14.75
CA VAL A 23 -1.30 8.22 -14.90
C VAL A 23 -1.02 7.87 -16.36
N LEU A 24 -2.02 7.98 -17.24
CA LEU A 24 -1.91 7.66 -18.66
C LEU A 24 -2.26 8.89 -19.49
N ARG A 25 -1.33 9.35 -20.34
CA ARG A 25 -1.55 10.52 -21.22
C ARG A 25 -2.77 10.35 -22.13
N THR A 26 -3.02 9.14 -22.60
CA THR A 26 -4.17 8.76 -23.43
C THR A 26 -5.32 8.15 -22.61
N GLY A 27 -5.23 8.20 -21.27
CA GLY A 27 -6.22 7.66 -20.37
C GLY A 27 -7.55 8.41 -20.42
N SER A 28 -8.62 7.70 -20.11
CA SER A 28 -9.97 8.25 -20.03
C SER A 28 -10.18 9.07 -18.75
N ARG A 29 -11.28 9.82 -18.69
CA ARG A 29 -11.72 10.49 -17.45
C ARG A 29 -12.43 9.54 -16.47
N ARG A 30 -12.48 8.23 -16.76
CA ARG A 30 -13.09 7.23 -15.88
C ARG A 30 -12.29 7.13 -14.59
N GLN A 31 -12.99 7.00 -13.47
CA GLN A 31 -12.40 6.64 -12.18
C GLN A 31 -11.97 5.16 -12.22
N VAL A 32 -10.69 4.92 -11.93
CA VAL A 32 -10.11 3.58 -11.82
C VAL A 32 -9.46 3.40 -10.45
N ALA A 33 -9.35 2.15 -10.00
CA ALA A 33 -8.70 1.81 -8.74
C ALA A 33 -7.18 1.66 -8.92
N PHE A 34 -6.42 2.22 -7.99
CA PHE A 34 -4.98 2.12 -7.88
C PHE A 34 -4.65 1.34 -6.60
N PRO A 35 -4.39 0.02 -6.71
CA PRO A 35 -4.03 -0.80 -5.55
C PRO A 35 -2.73 -0.29 -4.94
N SER A 36 -2.75 -0.05 -3.64
CA SER A 36 -1.53 0.12 -2.88
C SER A 36 -0.93 -1.25 -2.61
N LEU A 37 0.37 -1.41 -2.87
CA LEU A 37 1.08 -2.68 -2.70
C LEU A 37 2.17 -2.52 -1.65
N PHE A 38 2.41 -3.58 -0.89
CA PHE A 38 3.59 -3.69 -0.03
C PHE A 38 4.19 -5.09 -0.13
N GLY A 39 5.48 -5.20 0.21
CA GLY A 39 6.29 -6.39 0.01
C GLY A 39 6.92 -6.89 1.29
N LEU A 40 6.75 -8.18 1.58
CA LEU A 40 7.55 -8.88 2.57
C LEU A 40 8.70 -9.58 1.87
N ILE A 41 9.93 -9.26 2.26
CA ILE A 41 11.15 -9.80 1.70
C ILE A 41 11.87 -10.60 2.78
N GLU A 42 11.95 -11.91 2.58
CA GLU A 42 12.73 -12.81 3.43
C GLU A 42 14.14 -12.91 2.84
N HIS A 43 15.11 -12.20 3.45
CA HIS A 43 16.50 -12.15 3.02
C HIS A 43 17.37 -13.10 3.86
N PRO A 44 18.27 -13.90 3.26
CA PRO A 44 19.08 -14.87 4.00
C PRO A 44 19.96 -14.23 5.09
N ASP A 45 20.64 -13.13 4.79
CA ASP A 45 21.59 -12.49 5.72
C ASP A 45 21.02 -11.31 6.54
N GLN A 46 19.93 -10.70 6.09
CA GLN A 46 19.37 -9.47 6.69
C GLN A 46 18.06 -9.75 7.45
N GLY A 47 17.57 -10.99 7.42
CA GLY A 47 16.30 -11.36 8.00
C GLY A 47 15.11 -10.84 7.19
N VAL A 48 14.06 -10.45 7.91
CA VAL A 48 12.77 -10.08 7.33
C VAL A 48 12.72 -8.58 7.11
N LEU A 49 12.48 -8.17 5.87
CA LEU A 49 12.35 -6.77 5.48
C LEU A 49 10.92 -6.52 5.01
N LEU A 50 10.34 -5.42 5.44
CA LEU A 50 9.07 -4.91 4.95
C LEU A 50 9.34 -3.70 4.06
N PHE A 51 8.83 -3.73 2.84
CA PHE A 51 8.92 -2.62 1.89
C PHE A 51 7.53 -2.06 1.63
N ASP A 52 7.35 -0.77 1.96
CA ASP A 52 6.04 -0.10 2.04
C ASP A 52 5.10 -0.79 3.05
N THR A 53 3.93 -0.21 3.31
CA THR A 53 2.90 -0.76 4.21
C THR A 53 1.49 -0.62 3.66
N GLY A 54 1.36 0.00 2.49
CA GLY A 54 0.09 0.43 1.95
C GLY A 54 -0.71 1.36 2.88
N TYR A 55 -2.03 1.42 2.69
CA TYR A 55 -2.89 2.27 3.51
C TYR A 55 -3.12 1.67 4.91
N SER A 56 -3.31 2.56 5.88
CA SER A 56 -3.64 2.23 7.26
C SER A 56 -4.66 3.25 7.80
N PRO A 57 -5.31 2.99 8.95
CA PRO A 57 -6.17 3.98 9.59
C PRO A 57 -5.49 5.34 9.80
N ALA A 58 -4.18 5.35 10.06
CA ALA A 58 -3.39 6.57 10.21
C ALA A 58 -3.40 7.47 8.97
N PHE A 59 -3.62 6.93 7.76
CA PHE A 59 -3.83 7.75 6.57
C PHE A 59 -5.06 8.66 6.72
N PHE A 60 -6.17 8.12 7.22
CA PHE A 60 -7.41 8.88 7.37
C PHE A 60 -7.27 9.93 8.45
N GLU A 61 -6.61 9.61 9.57
CA GLU A 61 -6.31 10.55 10.65
C GLU A 61 -5.41 11.70 10.16
N ALA A 62 -4.31 11.37 9.47
CA ALA A 62 -3.35 12.35 8.95
C ALA A 62 -3.94 13.24 7.86
N THR A 63 -4.98 12.79 7.16
CA THR A 63 -5.65 13.53 6.08
C THR A 63 -7.01 14.09 6.48
N GLU A 64 -7.35 14.08 7.77
CA GLU A 64 -8.51 14.78 8.30
C GLU A 64 -8.34 16.32 8.31
N PRO A 65 -7.20 16.90 8.74
CA PRO A 65 -7.04 18.34 8.75
C PRO A 65 -6.90 18.92 7.33
N PHE A 66 -7.12 20.23 7.25
CA PHE A 66 -6.82 21.01 6.04
C PHE A 66 -5.32 21.39 6.05
N PRO A 67 -4.61 21.30 4.90
CA PRO A 67 -5.11 21.06 3.54
C PRO A 67 -5.17 19.59 3.09
N GLU A 68 -4.64 18.64 3.86
CA GLU A 68 -4.48 17.22 3.48
C GLU A 68 -5.82 16.55 3.14
N ARG A 69 -6.93 17.02 3.73
CA ARG A 69 -8.29 16.60 3.37
C ARG A 69 -8.61 16.76 1.88
N ILE A 70 -8.07 17.80 1.22
CA ILE A 70 -8.24 17.97 -0.24
C ILE A 70 -7.60 16.80 -0.98
N TYR A 71 -6.40 16.38 -0.58
CA TYR A 71 -5.73 15.23 -1.19
C TYR A 71 -6.60 13.98 -1.07
N ARG A 72 -7.07 13.65 0.14
CA ARG A 72 -7.98 12.51 0.37
C ARG A 72 -9.28 12.60 -0.45
N MET A 73 -9.84 13.80 -0.64
CA MET A 73 -11.04 13.99 -1.48
C MET A 73 -10.78 13.75 -2.97
N LEU A 74 -9.58 14.09 -3.47
CA LEU A 74 -9.20 13.87 -4.87
C LEU A 74 -8.78 12.41 -5.13
N THR A 75 -8.19 11.75 -4.13
CA THR A 75 -7.80 10.33 -4.16
C THR A 75 -8.57 9.54 -3.10
N PRO A 76 -9.91 9.37 -3.20
CA PRO A 76 -10.66 8.67 -2.17
C PRO A 76 -10.15 7.25 -2.01
N VAL A 77 -9.89 6.86 -0.76
CA VAL A 77 -9.25 5.60 -0.37
C VAL A 77 -10.29 4.64 0.20
N THR A 78 -10.24 3.40 -0.26
CA THR A 78 -10.96 2.26 0.32
C THR A 78 -9.95 1.35 1.01
N LEU A 79 -10.19 1.09 2.30
CA LEU A 79 -9.37 0.20 3.13
C LEU A 79 -10.27 -0.74 3.93
N ASP A 80 -10.17 -2.05 3.69
CA ASP A 80 -10.69 -3.06 4.60
C ASP A 80 -9.66 -3.30 5.71
N SER A 81 -10.10 -3.47 6.95
CA SER A 81 -9.22 -3.82 8.08
C SER A 81 -8.30 -5.02 7.81
N ARG A 82 -8.76 -5.97 6.99
CA ARG A 82 -8.01 -7.17 6.58
C ARG A 82 -6.92 -6.89 5.56
N ASP A 83 -6.99 -5.76 4.86
CA ASP A 83 -5.97 -5.36 3.88
C ASP A 83 -4.78 -4.65 4.54
N THR A 84 -4.88 -4.26 5.80
CA THR A 84 -3.76 -3.60 6.51
C THR A 84 -2.51 -4.49 6.56
N ALA A 85 -1.32 -3.88 6.52
CA ALA A 85 -0.07 -4.63 6.63
C ALA A 85 -0.03 -5.54 7.86
N VAL A 86 -0.51 -5.06 9.01
CA VAL A 86 -0.59 -5.86 10.25
C VAL A 86 -1.45 -7.11 10.04
N ALA A 87 -2.64 -6.98 9.44
CA ALA A 87 -3.53 -8.12 9.21
C ALA A 87 -2.94 -9.12 8.22
N ARG A 88 -2.47 -8.65 7.05
CA ARG A 88 -1.90 -9.51 6.00
C ARG A 88 -0.61 -10.19 6.44
N LEU A 89 0.25 -9.53 7.22
CA LEU A 89 1.48 -10.12 7.75
C LEU A 89 1.19 -11.17 8.83
N ALA A 90 0.18 -10.94 9.67
CA ALA A 90 -0.24 -11.92 10.66
C ALA A 90 -0.72 -13.24 10.01
N GLU A 91 -1.41 -13.18 8.87
CA GLU A 91 -1.81 -14.36 8.10
C GLU A 91 -0.63 -15.23 7.64
N VAL A 92 0.55 -14.63 7.44
CA VAL A 92 1.77 -15.32 7.01
C VAL A 92 2.78 -15.49 8.15
N GLY A 93 2.37 -15.26 9.40
CA GLY A 93 3.15 -15.57 10.59
C GLY A 93 4.07 -14.45 11.09
N TYR A 94 3.93 -13.22 10.60
CA TYR A 94 4.74 -12.07 11.04
C TYR A 94 3.91 -11.07 11.84
N ARG A 95 4.51 -10.50 12.90
CA ARG A 95 3.91 -9.44 13.73
C ARG A 95 4.93 -8.32 13.92
N PRO A 96 4.48 -7.06 14.05
CA PRO A 96 5.35 -5.98 14.50
C PRO A 96 5.91 -6.31 15.89
N GLN A 97 7.15 -5.88 16.15
CA GLN A 97 7.84 -6.03 17.44
C GLN A 97 7.44 -4.91 18.40
#